data_AF-A0A354NYL3-F1
#
_entry.id   AF-A0A354NYL3-F1
#
_cell.length_a   1.000
_cell.length_b   1.000
_cell.length_c   1.000
_cell.angle_alpha   90.00
_cell.angle_beta   90.00
_cell.angle_gamma   90.00
#
_symmetry.space_group_name_H-M   'P 1'
#
loop_
_entity.id
_entity.type
_entity.pdbx_description
1 polymer ?
#
loop_
_entity_poly.entity_id
_entity_poly.type
_entity_poly.pdbx_seq_one_letter_code
_entity_poly.pdbx_strand_id
1 'polypeptide(L)'
;MKRETIEIQLTPTERSLLLRYGYPFEQIEHALKACEASHDVEIVPMDSFEFERLIGDVCWSINQTSGGPLQDQLLDLCDRLEAAEQFGDGMLDVL
;
A
#
# COMPACT_ATOMS: atom_id res chain seq x y z
N MET A 1 -13.52 12.87 11.26
CA MET A 1 -12.28 12.65 12.02
C MET A 1 -11.43 11.72 11.16
N LYS A 2 -10.16 12.06 10.88
CA LYS A 2 -9.24 11.08 10.27
C LYS A 2 -9.16 9.89 11.24
N ARG A 3 -9.29 8.67 10.72
CA ARG A 3 -9.11 7.46 11.54
C ARG A 3 -7.66 7.42 11.97
N GLU A 4 -7.38 6.98 13.20
CA GLU A 4 -6.00 6.82 13.66
C GLU A 4 -5.31 5.65 12.94
N THR A 5 -6.09 4.64 12.55
CA THR A 5 -5.61 3.45 11.83
C THR A 5 -6.49 3.14 10.63
N ILE A 6 -5.86 2.73 9.54
CA ILE A 6 -6.49 2.27 8.30
C ILE A 6 -6.12 0.79 8.12
N GLU A 7 -7.10 -0.07 7.94
CA GLU A 7 -6.88 -1.48 7.60
C GLU A 7 -6.98 -1.64 6.09
N ILE A 8 -5.95 -2.22 5.48
CA ILE A 8 -5.90 -2.46 4.04
C ILE A 8 -5.59 -3.92 3.72
N GLN A 9 -6.37 -4.49 2.80
CA GLN A 9 -6.10 -5.79 2.22
C GLN A 9 -5.10 -5.66 1.07
N LEU A 10 -3.98 -6.34 1.24
CA LEU A 10 -2.88 -6.33 0.28
C LEU A 10 -2.63 -7.73 -0.25
N THR A 11 -2.55 -7.84 -1.57
CA THR A 11 -2.03 -9.03 -2.24
C THR A 11 -0.52 -9.17 -2.02
N PRO A 12 0.07 -10.37 -2.24
CA PRO A 12 1.52 -10.54 -2.17
C PRO A 12 2.31 -9.60 -3.09
N THR A 13 1.77 -9.32 -4.28
CA THR A 13 2.37 -8.38 -5.24
C THR A 13 2.37 -6.96 -4.68
N GLU A 14 1.25 -6.49 -4.14
CA GLU A 14 1.15 -5.14 -3.56
C GLU A 14 2.06 -4.98 -2.34
N ARG A 15 2.14 -6.00 -1.46
CA ARG A 15 3.09 -5.97 -0.34
C ARG A 15 4.54 -5.84 -0.82
N SER A 16 4.91 -6.56 -1.87
CA SER A 16 6.24 -6.49 -2.48
C SER A 16 6.53 -5.12 -3.11
N LEU A 17 5.53 -4.51 -3.76
CA LEU A 17 5.65 -3.16 -4.33
C LEU A 17 5.82 -2.12 -3.22
N LEU A 18 5.04 -2.20 -2.14
CA LEU A 18 5.14 -1.27 -1.01
C LEU A 18 6.51 -1.37 -0.32
N LEU A 19 7.02 -2.58 -0.08
CA LEU A 19 8.36 -2.77 0.50
C LEU A 19 9.47 -2.20 -0.38
N ARG A 20 9.29 -2.19 -1.70
CA ARG A 20 10.33 -1.77 -2.65
C ARG A 20 10.25 -0.31 -3.07
N TYR A 21 9.05 0.25 -3.15
CA TYR A 21 8.78 1.56 -3.76
C TYR A 21 8.05 2.52 -2.83
N GLY A 22 7.48 2.04 -1.72
CA GLY A 22 6.77 2.86 -0.75
C GLY A 22 7.64 3.38 0.39
N TYR A 23 8.85 2.84 0.58
CA TYR A 23 9.77 3.23 1.68
C TYR A 23 9.07 3.33 3.06
N PRO A 24 8.30 2.30 3.47
CA PRO A 24 7.46 2.38 4.64
C PRO A 24 8.27 2.64 5.92
N PHE A 25 7.65 3.32 6.89
CA PHE A 25 8.18 3.42 8.24
C PHE A 25 8.31 2.02 8.88
N GLU A 26 9.19 1.92 9.88
CA GLU A 26 9.59 0.66 10.50
C GLU A 26 8.38 -0.21 10.93
N GLN A 27 7.32 0.40 11.47
CA GLN A 27 6.13 -0.33 11.89
C GLN A 27 5.37 -0.97 10.71
N ILE A 28 5.10 -0.20 9.66
CA ILE A 28 4.46 -0.72 8.44
C ILE A 28 5.39 -1.73 7.75
N GLU A 29 6.69 -1.45 7.68
CA GLU A 29 7.68 -2.36 7.10
C GLU A 29 7.68 -3.71 7.81
N HIS A 30 7.65 -3.72 9.15
CA HIS A 30 7.55 -4.94 9.94
C HIS A 30 6.25 -5.69 9.67
N ALA A 31 5.12 -5.00 9.59
CA ALA A 31 3.83 -5.62 9.30
C ALA A 31 3.82 -6.26 7.89
N LEU A 32 4.37 -5.58 6.89
CA LEU A 32 4.51 -6.13 5.53
C LEU A 32 5.45 -7.34 5.49
N LYS A 33 6.59 -7.28 6.19
CA LYS A 33 7.57 -8.38 6.25
C LYS A 33 7.06 -9.60 7.02
N ALA A 34 6.22 -9.41 8.04
CA ALA A 34 5.61 -10.51 8.77
C ALA A 34 4.77 -11.43 7.86
N CYS A 35 4.24 -10.87 6.78
CA CYS A 35 3.42 -11.56 5.78
C CYS A 35 4.15 -11.80 4.44
N GLU A 36 5.49 -11.62 4.38
CA GLU A 36 6.26 -11.71 3.13
C GLU A 36 6.20 -13.12 2.52
N ALA A 37 6.22 -14.17 3.35
CA ALA A 37 6.12 -15.56 2.89
C ALA A 37 4.68 -16.01 2.60
N SER A 38 3.68 -15.22 2.98
CA SER A 38 2.27 -15.54 2.74
C SER A 38 1.94 -15.32 1.26
N HIS A 39 1.18 -16.24 0.67
CA HIS A 39 0.63 -16.09 -0.67
C HIS A 39 -0.83 -15.60 -0.63
N ASP A 40 -1.37 -15.42 0.57
CA ASP A 40 -2.74 -14.99 0.78
C ASP A 40 -2.85 -13.45 0.73
N VAL A 41 -4.09 -12.98 0.59
CA VAL A 41 -4.45 -11.58 0.84
C VAL A 41 -4.43 -11.37 2.35
N GLU A 42 -3.68 -10.36 2.79
CA GLU A 42 -3.45 -10.10 4.20
C GLU A 42 -3.96 -8.71 4.56
N ILE A 43 -4.58 -8.59 5.74
CA ILE A 43 -5.02 -7.30 6.27
C ILE A 43 -3.86 -6.69 7.05
N VAL A 44 -3.42 -5.51 6.64
CA VAL A 44 -2.34 -4.77 7.28
C VAL A 44 -2.91 -3.50 7.91
N PRO A 45 -2.87 -3.36 9.26
CA PRO A 45 -3.21 -2.12 9.92
C PRO A 45 -2.06 -1.11 9.76
N MET A 46 -2.39 0.11 9.36
CA MET A 46 -1.43 1.19 9.15
C MET A 46 -1.89 2.44 9.89
N ASP A 47 -0.96 3.13 10.55
CA ASP A 47 -1.24 4.46 11.09
C ASP A 47 -1.58 5.42 9.95
N SER A 48 -2.58 6.29 10.15
CA SER A 48 -3.07 7.17 9.08
C SER A 48 -2.04 8.19 8.57
N PHE A 49 -1.14 8.66 9.43
CA PHE A 49 -0.09 9.59 9.03
C PHE A 49 1.00 8.85 8.25
N GLU A 50 1.42 7.68 8.74
CA GLU A 50 2.39 6.85 8.01
C GLU A 50 1.83 6.37 6.66
N PHE A 51 0.52 6.10 6.58
CA PHE A 51 -0.18 5.72 5.36
C PHE A 51 -0.22 6.88 4.34
N GLU A 52 -0.56 8.10 4.78
CA GLU A 52 -0.52 9.29 3.90
C GLU A 52 0.91 9.51 3.35
N ARG A 53 1.92 9.28 4.19
CA ARG A 53 3.32 9.39 3.74
C ARG A 53 3.69 8.30 2.73
N LEU A 54 3.28 7.07 2.99
CA LEU A 54 3.47 5.92 2.10
C LEU A 54 2.89 6.18 0.70
N ILE A 55 1.69 6.75 0.62
CA ILE A 55 1.07 7.16 -0.66
C ILE A 55 1.97 8.17 -1.40
N GLY A 56 2.48 9.18 -0.69
CA GLY A 56 3.38 10.17 -1.27
C GLY A 56 4.67 9.57 -1.83
N ASP A 57 5.24 8.58 -1.14
CA ASP A 57 6.47 7.91 -1.56
C ASP A 57 6.22 6.97 -2.76
N VAL A 58 5.05 6.31 -2.83
CA VAL A 58 4.62 5.56 -4.02
C VAL A 58 4.42 6.50 -5.22
N CYS A 59 3.75 7.65 -5.05
CA CYS A 59 3.62 8.70 -6.05
C CYS A 59 4.98 9.16 -6.59
N TRP A 60 5.95 9.36 -5.70
CA TRP A 60 7.31 9.71 -6.09
C TRP A 60 7.95 8.60 -6.94
N SER A 61 7.83 7.34 -6.53
CA SER A 61 8.35 6.18 -7.26
C SER A 61 7.71 6.01 -8.64
N ILE A 62 6.41 6.29 -8.79
CA ILE A 62 5.71 6.29 -10.09
C ILE A 62 6.34 7.31 -11.04
N ASN A 63 6.62 8.52 -10.55
CA ASN A 63 7.23 9.59 -11.33
C ASN A 63 8.67 9.30 -11.73
N GLN A 64 9.38 8.45 -10.99
CA GLN A 64 10.74 8.01 -11.32
C GLN A 64 10.78 6.78 -12.24
N THR A 65 9.65 6.09 -12.42
CA THR A 65 9.56 4.87 -13.22
C THR A 65 9.18 5.20 -14.67
N SER A 66 9.95 4.69 -15.63
CA SER A 66 9.77 5.01 -17.05
C SER A 66 8.83 4.02 -17.76
N GLY A 67 7.51 4.22 -17.67
CA GLY A 67 6.53 3.51 -18.50
C GLY A 67 6.41 2.00 -18.29
N GLY A 68 5.28 1.44 -18.73
CA GLY A 68 5.08 0.00 -18.86
C GLY A 68 4.57 -0.71 -17.60
N PRO A 69 4.63 -2.06 -17.57
CA PRO A 69 3.84 -2.86 -16.64
C PRO A 69 4.08 -2.59 -15.15
N LEU A 70 5.30 -2.17 -14.79
CA LEU A 70 5.62 -1.80 -13.41
C LEU A 70 4.97 -0.48 -13.01
N GLN A 71 4.99 0.52 -13.91
CA GLN A 71 4.36 1.81 -13.64
C GLN A 71 2.84 1.64 -13.55
N ASP A 72 2.25 0.81 -14.41
CA ASP A 72 0.82 0.49 -14.37
C ASP A 72 0.43 -0.16 -13.03
N GLN A 73 1.21 -1.14 -12.54
CA GLN A 73 0.97 -1.76 -11.23
C GLN A 73 1.11 -0.79 -10.06
N LEU A 74 2.05 0.15 -10.13
CA LEU A 74 2.22 1.17 -9.10
C LEU A 74 1.07 2.19 -9.12
N LEU A 75 0.57 2.55 -10.30
CA LEU A 75 -0.61 3.40 -10.46
C LEU A 75 -1.86 2.73 -9.86
N ASP A 76 -2.13 1.47 -10.25
CA ASP A 76 -3.26 0.70 -9.72
C ASP A 76 -3.21 0.59 -8.19
N LEU A 77 -2.02 0.34 -7.63
CA LEU A 77 -1.80 0.31 -6.18
C LEU A 77 -2.05 1.69 -5.56
N CYS A 78 -1.53 2.76 -6.15
CA CYS A 78 -1.69 4.12 -5.64
C CYS A 78 -3.17 4.52 -5.57
N ASP A 79 -3.92 4.28 -6.65
CA ASP A 79 -5.36 4.55 -6.72
C ASP A 79 -6.12 3.83 -5.60
N ARG A 80 -5.76 2.57 -5.31
CA ARG A 80 -6.34 1.81 -4.19
C ARG A 80 -5.99 2.40 -2.83
N LEU A 81 -4.74 2.81 -2.62
CA LEU A 81 -4.31 3.39 -1.34
C LEU A 81 -5.04 4.73 -1.09
N GLU A 82 -5.15 5.57 -2.11
CA GLU A 82 -5.88 6.84 -2.02
C GLU A 82 -7.37 6.63 -1.74
N ALA A 83 -8.00 5.65 -2.39
CA ALA A 83 -9.38 5.28 -2.10
C ALA A 83 -9.55 4.81 -0.64
N ALA A 84 -8.61 4.01 -0.12
CA ALA A 84 -8.61 3.58 1.27
C ALA A 84 -8.42 4.75 2.25
N GLU A 85 -7.58 5.74 1.92
CA GLU A 85 -7.40 6.95 2.73
C GLU A 85 -8.67 7.81 2.75
N GLN A 86 -9.30 8.00 1.59
CA GLN A 86 -10.44 8.89 1.41
C GLN A 86 -11.73 8.31 1.99
N PHE A 87 -12.01 7.03 1.76
CA PHE A 87 -13.27 6.38 2.13
C PHE A 87 -13.15 5.52 3.39
N GLY A 88 -11.92 5.21 3.81
CA GLY A 88 -11.67 4.26 4.90
C GLY A 88 -12.06 2.83 4.53
N ASP A 89 -12.08 2.50 3.24
CA ASP A 89 -12.30 1.14 2.76
C ASP A 89 -11.05 0.64 2.04
N GLY A 90 -10.25 -0.13 2.77
CA GLY A 90 -9.05 -0.77 2.23
C GLY A 90 -9.29 -2.21 1.79
N MET A 91 -10.54 -2.68 1.77
CA MET A 91 -10.83 -4.07 1.44
C MET A 91 -10.78 -4.29 -0.07
N LEU A 92 -10.35 -5.47 -0.49
CA LEU A 92 -10.52 -5.89 -1.87
C LEU A 92 -12.00 -6.22 -2.09
N ASP A 93 -12.57 -5.73 -3.18
CA ASP A 93 -13.85 -6.23 -3.67
C ASP A 93 -13.69 -7.72 -3.99
N VAL A 94 -14.14 -8.58 -3.07
CA VAL A 94 -14.18 -10.02 -3.30
C VAL A 94 -15.33 -10.28 -4.28
N LEU A 95 -15.00 -10.35 -5.57
CA LEU A 95 -15.89 -10.84 -6.63
C LEU A 95 -16.03 -12.37 -6.59
#